data_AF-A0A3D6B8Y0-F1
#
_entry.id   AF-A0A3D6B8Y0-F1
#
_cell.length_a   1.000
_cell.length_b   1.000
_cell.length_c   1.000
_cell.angle_alpha   90.00
_cell.angle_beta   90.00
_cell.angle_gamma   90.00
#
_symmetry.space_group_name_H-M   'P 1'
#
loop_
_entity.id
_entity.type
_entity.pdbx_description
1 polymer ?
#
loop_
_entity_poly.entity_id
_entity_poly.type
_entity_poly.pdbx_seq_one_letter_code
_entity_poly.pdbx_strand_id
1 'polypeptide(L)'
;MKSTQRLEYAEKGSFPYEGTVWYKKSFEYYPKPETRVFIYFGAVNYDAKVYLNDEKIGEHKGGFTAFNFEITSLIKMEITLLCKGR
;
A
#
# COMPACT_ATOMS: atom_id res chain seq x y z
N MET A 1 -24.13 -28.36 38.76
CA MET A 1 -23.39 -27.30 38.07
C MET A 1 -22.22 -27.95 37.33
N LYS A 2 -22.30 -28.13 36.00
CA LYS A 2 -21.18 -28.68 35.22
C LYS A 2 -20.32 -27.53 34.74
N SER A 3 -19.05 -27.50 35.15
CA SER A 3 -18.07 -26.51 34.72
C SER A 3 -17.80 -26.65 33.23
N THR A 4 -18.04 -25.59 32.46
CA THR A 4 -17.63 -25.50 31.07
C THR A 4 -16.13 -25.21 31.04
N GLN A 5 -15.33 -26.17 30.57
CA GLN A 5 -13.93 -25.92 30.22
C GLN A 5 -13.88 -25.58 28.73
N ARG A 6 -13.44 -24.35 28.42
CA ARG A 6 -13.24 -23.88 27.04
C ARG A 6 -11.79 -24.17 26.68
N LEU A 7 -11.57 -25.01 25.68
CA LEU A 7 -10.23 -25.25 25.13
C LEU A 7 -9.85 -24.02 24.28
N GLU A 8 -8.93 -23.19 24.79
CA GLU A 8 -8.25 -22.21 23.94
C GLU A 8 -7.18 -22.96 23.15
N TYR A 9 -7.42 -23.13 21.85
CA TYR A 9 -6.36 -23.47 20.90
C TYR A 9 -5.45 -22.23 20.79
N ALA A 10 -4.43 -22.14 21.63
CA ALA A 10 -3.33 -21.22 21.38
C ALA A 10 -2.59 -21.74 20.14
N GLU A 11 -2.87 -21.14 18.99
CA GLU A 11 -2.12 -21.42 17.77
C GLU A 11 -0.64 -21.15 18.03
N LYS A 12 0.14 -22.20 17.82
CA LYS A 12 1.56 -22.28 18.07
C LYS A 12 2.30 -21.30 17.15
N GLY A 13 2.53 -20.07 17.63
CA GLY A 13 3.66 -19.21 17.25
C GLY A 13 3.81 -18.82 15.79
N SER A 14 2.75 -18.32 15.14
CA SER A 14 2.91 -17.52 13.91
C SER A 14 2.84 -16.04 14.29
N PHE A 15 4.00 -15.44 14.57
CA PHE A 15 4.07 -13.98 14.63
C PHE A 15 4.04 -13.46 13.19
N PRO A 16 3.01 -12.69 12.78
CA PRO A 16 3.00 -12.10 11.45
C PRO A 16 4.22 -11.18 11.29
N TYR A 17 4.81 -11.16 10.10
CA TYR A 17 5.91 -10.25 9.82
C TYR A 17 5.42 -8.80 9.83
N GLU A 18 5.90 -8.01 10.79
CA GLU A 18 5.58 -6.58 10.94
C GLU A 18 6.75 -5.68 10.52
N GLY A 19 7.62 -6.18 9.65
CA GLY A 19 8.77 -5.43 9.15
C GLY A 19 8.46 -4.67 7.87
N THR A 20 9.50 -4.11 7.26
CA THR A 20 9.39 -3.38 6.01
C THR A 20 9.11 -4.31 4.84
N VAL A 21 8.09 -3.98 4.05
CA VAL A 21 7.77 -4.65 2.79
C VAL A 21 7.84 -3.68 1.62
N TRP A 22 8.17 -4.22 0.45
CA TRP A 22 8.13 -3.50 -0.82
C TRP A 22 7.10 -4.11 -1.75
N TYR A 23 6.21 -3.29 -2.26
CA TYR A 23 5.32 -3.62 -3.36
C TYR A 23 5.83 -2.92 -4.63
N LYS A 24 5.97 -3.67 -5.72
CA LYS A 24 6.31 -3.15 -7.04
C LYS A 24 5.22 -3.55 -8.04
N LYS A 25 4.78 -2.60 -8.85
CA LYS A 25 3.90 -2.86 -9.99
C LYS A 25 4.32 -1.99 -11.16
N SER A 26 4.48 -2.62 -12.33
CA SER A 26 4.72 -1.92 -13.59
C SER A 26 3.51 -2.09 -14.52
N PHE A 27 3.13 -1.04 -15.23
CA PHE A 27 1.99 -1.05 -16.14
C PHE A 27 2.11 0.06 -17.18
N GLU A 28 1.47 -0.16 -18.33
CA GLU A 28 1.35 0.88 -19.36
C GLU A 28 0.14 1.77 -19.08
N TYR A 29 0.27 3.05 -19.40
CA TYR A 29 -0.83 4.01 -19.32
C TYR A 29 -0.80 4.98 -20.51
N TYR A 30 -1.96 5.10 -21.16
CA TYR A 30 -2.15 5.98 -22.31
C TYR A 30 -2.94 7.21 -21.85
N PRO A 31 -2.29 8.39 -21.69
CA PRO A 31 -2.95 9.59 -21.21
C PRO A 31 -4.02 10.06 -22.19
N LYS A 32 -5.14 10.52 -21.63
CA LYS A 32 -6.21 11.16 -22.37
C LYS A 32 -6.09 12.68 -22.24
N PRO A 33 -6.40 13.46 -23.28
CA PRO A 33 -6.45 14.91 -23.18
C PRO A 33 -7.35 15.37 -22.02
N GLU A 34 -6.97 16.49 -21.39
CA GLU A 34 -7.75 17.14 -20.32
C GLU A 34 -8.14 16.23 -19.14
N THR A 35 -7.34 15.19 -18.84
CA THR A 35 -7.61 14.24 -17.76
C THR A 35 -6.60 14.36 -16.64
N ARG A 36 -7.08 14.49 -15.39
CA ARG A 36 -6.26 14.39 -14.18
C ARG A 36 -6.14 12.93 -13.75
N VAL A 37 -4.96 12.53 -13.32
CA VAL A 37 -4.65 11.15 -12.98
C VAL A 37 -4.13 11.06 -11.56
N PHE A 38 -4.66 10.10 -10.82
CA PHE A 38 -4.33 9.88 -9.42
C PHE A 38 -3.97 8.41 -9.20
N ILE A 39 -3.01 8.17 -8.31
CA ILE A 39 -2.80 6.85 -7.73
C ILE A 39 -3.52 6.81 -6.39
N TYR A 40 -4.39 5.81 -6.22
CA TYR A 40 -5.21 5.65 -5.03
C TYR A 40 -4.79 4.42 -4.23
N PHE A 41 -4.60 4.61 -2.92
CA PHE A 41 -4.34 3.54 -1.97
C PHE A 41 -5.50 3.47 -0.98
N GLY A 42 -6.12 2.30 -0.86
CA GLY A 42 -7.22 2.08 0.09
C GLY A 42 -6.76 2.13 1.55
N ALA A 43 -5.59 1.53 1.83
CA ALA A 43 -4.87 1.62 3.10
C ALA A 43 -3.47 1.00 2.92
N VAL A 44 -2.48 1.47 3.68
CA VAL A 44 -1.16 0.84 3.80
C VAL A 44 -0.71 0.99 5.25
N ASN A 45 -0.58 -0.11 5.98
CA ASN A 45 -0.18 -0.09 7.38
C ASN A 45 1.35 -0.12 7.53
N TYR A 46 1.99 0.76 8.31
CA TYR A 46 1.54 2.02 8.92
C TYR A 46 2.20 3.24 8.24
N ASP A 47 3.50 3.16 7.91
CA ASP A 47 4.27 4.21 7.23
C ASP A 47 4.52 3.80 5.77
N ALA A 48 3.79 4.43 4.86
CA ALA A 48 3.88 4.21 3.44
C ALA A 48 4.75 5.27 2.77
N LYS A 49 5.75 4.86 1.98
CA LYS A 49 6.50 5.74 1.07
C LYS A 49 6.29 5.27 -0.35
N VAL A 50 5.79 6.17 -1.21
CA VAL A 50 5.37 5.85 -2.57
C VAL A 50 6.30 6.52 -3.57
N TYR A 51 6.71 5.75 -4.58
CA TYR A 51 7.58 6.18 -5.65
C TYR A 51 6.94 5.87 -7.01
N LEU A 52 7.08 6.79 -7.95
CA LEU A 52 6.66 6.64 -9.34
C LEU A 52 7.89 6.84 -10.22
N ASN A 53 8.21 5.85 -11.07
CA ASN A 53 9.36 5.93 -11.97
C ASN A 53 10.67 6.33 -11.24
N ASP A 54 10.91 5.69 -10.09
CA ASP A 54 12.03 5.90 -9.17
C ASP A 54 12.07 7.25 -8.44
N GLU A 55 11.07 8.12 -8.63
CA GLU A 55 10.93 9.39 -7.92
C GLU A 55 9.93 9.26 -6.76
N LYS A 56 10.28 9.78 -5.58
CA LYS A 56 9.36 9.78 -4.42
C LYS A 56 8.25 10.80 -4.65
N ILE A 57 7.01 10.32 -4.72
CA ILE A 57 5.83 11.19 -4.92
C ILE A 57 5.14 11.57 -3.60
N GLY A 58 5.42 10.84 -2.52
CA GLY A 58 4.87 11.20 -1.21
C GLY A 58 4.99 10.10 -0.16
N GLU A 59 4.38 10.37 0.98
CA GLU A 59 4.28 9.45 2.10
C GLU A 59 2.95 9.59 2.83
N HIS A 60 2.52 8.52 3.51
CA HIS A 60 1.31 8.48 4.32
C HIS A 60 1.57 7.73 5.62
N LYS A 61 1.04 8.24 6.74
CA LYS A 61 1.06 7.57 8.04
C LYS A 61 -0.37 7.30 8.48
N GLY A 62 -0.70 6.03 8.66
CA GLY A 62 -2.05 5.58 9.02
C GLY A 62 -2.39 4.26 8.33
N GLY A 63 -2.73 3.23 9.11
CA GLY A 63 -2.98 1.89 8.57
C GLY A 63 -4.40 1.62 8.08
N PHE A 64 -5.32 2.59 8.27
CA PHE A 64 -6.75 2.39 8.04
C PHE A 64 -7.40 3.56 7.29
N THR A 65 -6.59 4.47 6.75
CA THR A 65 -7.06 5.68 6.09
C THR A 65 -6.60 5.65 4.63
N ALA A 66 -7.51 5.93 3.71
CA ALA A 66 -7.18 6.02 2.30
C ALA A 66 -6.38 7.29 2.01
N PHE A 67 -5.53 7.23 0.99
CA PHE A 67 -4.76 8.36 0.49
C PHE A 67 -4.53 8.25 -1.01
N ASN A 68 -4.22 9.38 -1.64
CA ASN A 68 -3.95 9.43 -3.07
C ASN A 68 -2.91 10.51 -3.40
N PHE A 69 -2.28 10.36 -4.55
CA PHE A 69 -1.35 11.33 -5.12
C PHE A 69 -1.77 11.66 -6.54
N GLU A 70 -1.83 12.95 -6.88
CA GLU A 70 -1.97 13.38 -8.25
C GLU A 70 -0.64 13.17 -9.00
N ILE A 71 -0.71 12.49 -10.14
CA ILE A 71 0.45 12.15 -10.95
C ILE A 71 0.35 12.68 -12.38
N THR A 72 -0.63 13.55 -12.66
CA THR A 72 -0.95 14.04 -14.01
C THR A 72 0.29 14.54 -14.78
N SER A 73 1.19 15.26 -14.11
CA SER A 73 2.42 15.81 -14.71
C SER A 73 3.61 14.83 -14.75
N LEU A 74 3.47 13.65 -14.14
CA LEU A 74 4.53 12.66 -13.97
C LEU A 74 4.33 11.41 -14.86
N ILE A 75 3.29 11.42 -15.70
CA ILE A 75 2.91 10.28 -16.53
C ILE A 75 3.96 10.02 -17.62
N LYS A 76 4.31 8.74 -17.74
CA LYS A 76 5.06 8.18 -18.86
C LYS A 76 4.26 7.02 -19.45
N MET A 77 4.59 6.60 -20.67
CA MET A 77 3.92 5.48 -21.33
C MET A 77 4.02 4.19 -20.51
N GLU A 78 5.21 3.93 -19.96
CA GLU A 78 5.44 2.87 -18.98
C GLU A 78 5.60 3.49 -17.59
N ILE A 79 4.86 2.96 -16.62
CA ILE A 79 4.86 3.42 -15.24
C ILE A 79 5.36 2.29 -14.35
N THR A 80 6.31 2.58 -13.47
CA THR A 80 6.69 1.71 -12.34
C THR A 80 6.30 2.37 -11.03
N LEU A 81 5.41 1.72 -10.27
CA LEU A 81 4.98 2.10 -8.94
C LEU A 81 5.70 1.25 -7.89
N LEU A 82 6.38 1.90 -6.96
CA LEU A 82 6.92 1.27 -5.76
C LEU A 82 6.21 1.82 -4.53
N CYS A 83 5.84 0.94 -3.61
CA CYS A 83 5.33 1.30 -2.30
C CYS A 83 6.13 0.55 -1.24
N LYS A 84 6.80 1.29 -0.37
CA LYS A 84 7.45 0.76 0.82
C LYS A 84 6.49 0.93 2.00
N GLY A 85 6.03 -0.18 2.56
CA GLY A 85 5.26 -0.21 3.80
C GLY A 85 6.12 -0.66 4.98
N ARG A 86 5.83 -0.14 6.17
CA ARG A 86 6.35 -0.62 7.46
C ARG A 86 5.28 -0.45 8.51
#